data_AF-I1HB06-F1
#
_entry.id   AF-I1HB06-F1
#
_cell.length_a   1.000
_cell.length_b   1.000
_cell.length_c   1.000
_cell.angle_alpha   90.00
_cell.angle_beta   90.00
_cell.angle_gamma   90.00
#
_symmetry.space_group_name_H-M   'P 1'
#
loop_
_entity.id
_entity.type
_entity.pdbx_description
1 polymer ?
#
loop_
_entity_poly.entity_id
_entity_poly.type
_entity_poly.pdbx_seq_one_letter_code
_entity_poly.pdbx_strand_id
1 'polypeptide(L)'
;MPHIVNCVTRISKYSNHLSKLNSLSDQIFSLAFDVISRVLETGPGWRLVSPHFSSILDSAIFPALALNEKDIADWDEDTDEYMRKNLPSELDDISGWADDLFTARKSAINLLGVIALSKGPPVVSAASKRKKGDKSKRKGESSIGELLIIPFLSKFPVPSHGEDASSKAVQNYFGVLMAYGGLQDFLTEKKDLTVTLIRNRILPLYSLDPCSPYLISTANWIIGQLALCLPEAMSTDIYNSLMKALSMEDDEDLTCYPVRASASGAIAELIENGYAPPDWVALLQVVVKRISTEDENESALLFQLLGTVVMVKKRFWLIFLELCLTLPIP
;
A
#
# COMPACT_ATOMS: atom_id res chain seq x y z
N MET A 1 20.88 -3.44 26.87
CA MET A 1 19.39 -3.51 26.77
C MET A 1 18.65 -2.30 27.36
N PRO A 2 18.97 -1.77 28.56
CA PRO A 2 18.26 -0.60 29.11
C PRO A 2 18.34 0.65 28.20
N HIS A 3 19.47 0.84 27.54
CA HIS A 3 19.69 1.94 26.59
C HIS A 3 18.81 1.84 25.33
N ILE A 4 18.50 0.63 24.85
CA ILE A 4 17.62 0.44 23.68
C ILE A 4 16.18 0.81 24.04
N VAL A 5 15.67 0.37 25.20
CA VAL A 5 14.34 0.77 25.69
C VAL A 5 14.27 2.27 25.94
N ASN A 6 15.34 2.88 26.46
CA ASN A 6 15.43 4.33 26.63
C ASN A 6 15.47 5.05 25.27
N CYS A 7 16.11 4.49 24.25
CA CYS A 7 16.04 5.00 22.88
C CYS A 7 14.60 4.89 22.33
N VAL A 8 13.96 3.72 22.40
CA VAL A 8 12.58 3.50 21.91
C VAL A 8 11.58 4.44 22.59
N THR A 9 11.71 4.62 23.91
CA THR A 9 10.86 5.56 24.67
C THR A 9 11.20 7.03 24.42
N ARG A 10 12.43 7.37 24.03
CA ARG A 10 12.78 8.72 23.55
C ARG A 10 12.25 8.98 22.14
N ILE A 11 12.34 8.02 21.24
CA ILE A 11 11.76 8.06 19.88
C ILE A 11 10.26 8.33 19.95
N SER A 12 9.54 7.58 20.80
CA SER A 12 8.11 7.78 21.06
C SER A 12 7.76 9.16 21.66
N LYS A 13 8.71 9.88 22.27
CA LYS A 13 8.48 11.23 22.82
C LYS A 13 8.71 12.34 21.79
N TYR A 14 9.55 12.10 20.78
CA TYR A 14 9.86 13.08 19.73
C TYR A 14 9.03 12.91 18.46
N SER A 15 8.26 11.82 18.36
CA SER A 15 7.42 11.50 17.20
C SER A 15 6.22 12.44 16.99
N ASN A 16 5.86 13.26 17.97
CA ASN A 16 4.84 14.30 17.76
C ASN A 16 5.29 15.40 16.77
N HIS A 17 6.56 15.40 16.34
CA HIS A 17 7.12 16.27 15.31
C HIS A 17 7.52 15.52 14.03
N LEU A 18 7.09 14.27 13.86
CA LEU A 18 7.46 13.43 12.71
C LEU A 18 7.02 14.02 11.37
N SER A 19 5.94 14.81 11.36
CA SER A 19 5.46 15.48 10.15
C SER A 19 6.34 16.66 9.70
N LYS A 20 7.40 17.01 10.45
CA LYS A 20 8.32 18.15 10.19
C LYS A 20 9.79 17.73 10.10
N LEU A 21 10.05 16.46 9.80
CA LEU A 21 11.40 15.91 9.81
C LEU A 21 12.22 16.47 8.64
N ASN A 22 13.38 17.05 8.96
CA ASN A 22 14.44 17.22 7.98
C ASN A 22 15.09 15.87 7.65
N SER A 23 15.84 15.79 6.55
CA SER A 23 16.46 14.54 6.05
C SER A 23 17.24 13.76 7.11
N LEU A 24 17.96 14.46 8.00
CA LEU A 24 18.73 13.84 9.10
C LEU A 24 17.81 13.13 10.11
N SER A 25 16.68 13.74 10.42
CA SER A 25 15.74 13.18 11.39
C SER A 25 14.98 11.98 10.82
N ASP A 26 14.62 11.99 9.53
CA ASP A 26 14.03 10.84 8.83
C ASP A 26 14.94 9.59 8.88
N GLN A 27 16.24 9.77 8.64
CA GLN A 27 17.24 8.70 8.76
C GLN A 27 17.34 8.13 10.19
N ILE A 28 17.28 8.98 11.22
CA ILE A 28 17.32 8.53 12.62
C ILE A 28 16.11 7.67 12.94
N PHE A 29 14.92 8.07 12.49
CA PHE A 29 13.69 7.29 12.70
C PHE A 29 13.68 6.00 11.88
N SER A 30 14.17 6.01 10.64
CA SER A 30 14.37 4.81 9.83
C SER A 30 15.26 3.79 10.55
N LEU A 31 16.47 4.20 10.98
CA LEU A 31 17.40 3.35 11.72
C LEU A 31 16.80 2.83 13.04
N ALA A 32 16.04 3.68 13.73
CA ALA A 32 15.37 3.29 14.96
C ALA A 32 14.35 2.17 14.74
N PHE A 33 13.52 2.27 13.72
CA PHE A 33 12.56 1.22 13.37
C PHE A 33 13.29 -0.06 12.97
N ASP A 34 14.35 0.03 12.17
CA ASP A 34 15.14 -1.14 11.75
C ASP A 34 15.77 -1.86 12.95
N VAL A 35 16.32 -1.11 13.92
CA VAL A 35 16.85 -1.68 15.16
C VAL A 35 15.76 -2.40 15.95
N ILE A 36 14.55 -1.83 16.04
CA ILE A 36 13.43 -2.50 16.73
C ILE A 36 13.06 -3.79 15.98
N SER A 37 12.95 -3.77 14.66
CA SER A 37 12.66 -4.95 13.83
C SER A 37 13.67 -6.06 14.09
N ARG A 38 14.97 -5.75 14.08
CA ARG A 38 16.05 -6.72 14.39
C ARG A 38 15.96 -7.26 15.82
N VAL A 39 15.59 -6.42 16.78
CA VAL A 39 15.41 -6.86 18.18
C VAL A 39 14.25 -7.84 18.29
N LEU A 40 13.16 -7.63 17.54
CA LEU A 40 11.99 -8.52 17.52
C LEU A 40 12.27 -9.92 16.95
N GLU A 41 13.28 -10.07 16.11
CA GLU A 41 13.73 -11.38 15.61
C GLU A 41 14.22 -12.31 16.74
N THR A 42 14.56 -11.75 17.91
CA THR A 42 15.03 -12.52 19.08
C THR A 42 13.93 -12.74 20.11
N GLY A 43 13.88 -13.94 20.71
CA GLY A 43 12.91 -14.24 21.79
C GLY A 43 12.97 -13.27 22.99
N PRO A 44 14.16 -12.94 23.54
CA PRO A 44 14.28 -11.94 24.59
C PRO A 44 13.88 -10.53 24.15
N GLY A 45 14.24 -10.11 22.93
CA GLY A 45 13.87 -8.81 22.38
C GLY A 45 12.37 -8.67 22.17
N TRP A 46 11.71 -9.70 21.65
CA TRP A 46 10.25 -9.74 21.55
C TRP A 46 9.56 -9.57 22.91
N ARG A 47 10.03 -10.26 23.96
CA ARG A 47 9.45 -10.13 25.32
C ARG A 47 9.65 -8.73 25.90
N LEU A 48 10.71 -8.04 25.48
CA LEU A 48 11.01 -6.68 25.89
C LEU A 48 10.12 -5.65 25.20
N VAL A 49 9.85 -5.84 23.90
CA VAL A 49 9.15 -4.84 23.06
C VAL A 49 7.64 -5.07 23.02
N SER A 50 7.17 -6.32 23.05
CA SER A 50 5.74 -6.66 22.89
C SER A 50 4.78 -5.95 23.86
N PRO A 51 5.12 -5.69 25.14
CA PRO A 51 4.25 -4.91 26.03
C PRO A 51 4.01 -3.47 25.56
N HIS A 52 4.88 -2.96 24.67
CA HIS A 52 4.85 -1.60 24.15
C HIS A 52 4.26 -1.50 22.74
N PHE A 53 3.82 -2.60 22.11
CA PHE A 53 3.31 -2.56 20.74
C PHE A 53 2.20 -1.54 20.52
N SER A 54 1.25 -1.41 21.45
CA SER A 54 0.19 -0.40 21.32
C SER A 54 0.73 1.03 21.31
N SER A 55 1.72 1.33 22.14
CA SER A 55 2.31 2.68 22.22
C SER A 55 3.26 2.94 21.05
N ILE A 56 4.01 1.94 20.60
CA ILE A 56 4.87 2.04 19.42
C ILE A 56 4.01 2.26 18.17
N LEU A 57 2.90 1.53 18.04
CA LEU A 57 1.96 1.65 16.93
C LEU A 57 1.35 3.06 16.88
N ASP A 58 0.78 3.51 18.00
CA ASP A 58 0.08 4.80 18.09
C ASP A 58 1.01 6.00 18.00
N SER A 59 2.13 5.95 18.71
CA SER A 59 2.99 7.12 18.87
C SER A 59 4.12 7.19 17.85
N ALA A 60 4.55 6.09 17.22
CA ALA A 60 5.72 6.10 16.33
C ALA A 60 5.42 5.58 14.92
N ILE A 61 4.90 4.36 14.80
CA ILE A 61 4.67 3.73 13.49
C ILE A 61 3.60 4.51 12.72
N PHE A 62 2.39 4.65 13.26
CA PHE A 62 1.28 5.26 12.53
C PHE A 62 1.54 6.72 12.12
N PRO A 63 2.14 7.58 12.97
CA PRO A 63 2.56 8.92 12.54
C PRO A 63 3.56 8.94 11.38
N ALA A 64 4.41 7.90 11.24
CA ALA A 64 5.34 7.77 10.11
C ALA A 64 4.65 7.36 8.79
N LEU A 65 3.47 6.75 8.89
CA LEU A 65 2.71 6.31 7.73
C LEU A 65 1.81 7.40 7.14
N ALA A 66 1.38 8.36 7.97
CA ALA A 66 0.47 9.42 7.56
C ALA A 66 1.04 10.27 6.41
N LEU A 67 0.13 10.79 5.58
CA LEU A 67 0.47 11.80 4.56
C LEU A 67 1.01 13.05 5.27
N ASN A 68 2.10 13.59 4.76
CA ASN A 68 2.73 14.79 5.32
C ASN A 68 2.97 15.86 4.25
N GLU A 69 3.38 17.04 4.70
CA GLU A 69 3.64 18.20 3.83
C GLU A 69 4.71 17.90 2.77
N LYS A 70 5.70 17.05 3.08
CA LYS A 70 6.72 16.65 2.12
C LYS A 70 6.16 15.75 1.02
N ASP A 71 5.20 14.88 1.31
CA ASP A 71 4.54 14.10 0.26
C ASP A 71 3.74 14.99 -0.70
N ILE A 72 3.08 16.01 -0.16
CA ILE A 72 2.30 16.98 -0.94
C ILE A 72 3.24 17.80 -1.82
N ALA A 73 4.35 18.30 -1.25
CA ALA A 73 5.37 19.04 -1.99
C ALA A 73 6.07 18.17 -3.05
N ASP A 74 6.50 16.95 -2.69
CA ASP A 74 7.12 16.03 -3.64
C ASP A 74 6.13 15.69 -4.79
N TRP A 75 4.82 15.56 -4.54
CA TRP A 75 3.85 15.32 -5.63
C TRP A 75 3.81 16.47 -6.65
N ASP A 76 3.87 17.72 -6.19
CA ASP A 76 3.81 18.92 -7.02
C ASP A 76 5.16 19.23 -7.71
N GLU A 77 6.27 19.06 -6.98
CA GLU A 77 7.61 19.47 -7.42
C GLU A 77 8.40 18.35 -8.14
N ASP A 78 8.24 17.09 -7.72
CA ASP A 78 8.96 15.91 -8.25
C ASP A 78 8.11 14.64 -8.07
N THR A 79 7.12 14.50 -8.96
CA THR A 79 6.11 13.43 -8.87
C THR A 79 6.74 12.03 -8.87
N ASP A 80 7.86 11.82 -9.58
CA ASP A 80 8.58 10.55 -9.56
C ASP A 80 9.25 10.28 -8.21
N GLU A 81 9.77 11.31 -7.55
CA GLU A 81 10.23 11.21 -6.17
C GLU A 81 9.12 10.84 -5.19
N TYR A 82 7.93 11.43 -5.33
CA TYR A 82 6.76 11.00 -4.56
C TYR A 82 6.48 9.51 -4.78
N MET A 83 6.39 9.07 -6.03
CA MET A 83 6.04 7.68 -6.35
C MET A 83 7.07 6.68 -5.82
N ARG A 84 8.36 6.93 -6.04
CA ARG A 84 9.45 6.06 -5.56
C ARG A 84 9.44 5.87 -4.05
N LYS A 85 9.03 6.90 -3.30
CA LYS A 85 8.95 6.85 -1.83
C LYS A 85 7.67 6.21 -1.31
N ASN A 86 6.55 6.38 -2.01
CA ASN A 86 5.21 6.07 -1.49
C ASN A 86 4.55 4.86 -2.13
N LEU A 87 4.87 4.55 -3.38
CA LEU A 87 4.26 3.49 -4.16
C LEU A 87 5.35 2.55 -4.74
N PRO A 88 6.24 2.00 -3.89
CA PRO A 88 7.34 1.18 -4.39
C PRO A 88 6.80 -0.04 -5.12
N SER A 89 7.36 -0.32 -6.30
CA SER A 89 7.05 -1.51 -7.09
C SER A 89 8.21 -2.52 -6.99
N GLU A 90 7.91 -3.82 -7.02
CA GLU A 90 8.96 -4.85 -7.12
C GLU A 90 9.75 -4.74 -8.45
N LEU A 91 9.19 -4.07 -9.47
CA LEU A 91 9.85 -3.78 -10.74
C LEU A 91 11.04 -2.82 -10.58
N ASP A 92 11.06 -1.98 -9.54
CA ASP A 92 12.16 -1.06 -9.27
C ASP A 92 13.44 -1.78 -8.81
N ASP A 93 13.33 -3.01 -8.29
CA ASP A 93 14.48 -3.82 -7.87
C ASP A 93 15.35 -4.27 -9.05
N ILE A 94 14.81 -4.30 -10.28
CA ILE A 94 15.55 -4.70 -11.50
C ILE A 94 16.48 -3.57 -11.97
N SER A 95 16.18 -2.31 -11.63
CA SER A 95 16.95 -1.15 -12.08
C SER A 95 18.23 -0.89 -11.27
N GLY A 96 18.34 -1.45 -10.05
CA GLY A 96 19.44 -1.17 -9.12
C GLY A 96 19.39 0.22 -8.46
N TRP A 97 18.28 0.97 -8.62
CA TRP A 97 18.08 2.30 -8.01
C TRP A 97 17.37 2.22 -6.63
N ALA A 98 16.97 1.02 -6.19
CA ALA A 98 16.23 0.79 -4.95
C ALA A 98 17.08 0.96 -3.66
N ASP A 99 18.41 1.06 -3.77
CA ASP A 99 19.33 0.91 -2.63
C ASP A 99 19.41 2.11 -1.66
N ASP A 100 18.84 3.29 -1.98
CA ASP A 100 19.15 4.53 -1.22
C ASP A 100 17.96 5.35 -0.66
N LEU A 101 16.74 4.81 -0.62
CA LEU A 101 15.63 5.48 0.09
C LEU A 101 15.45 4.93 1.52
N PHE A 102 16.32 5.35 2.43
CA PHE A 102 16.17 5.15 3.87
C PHE A 102 15.12 6.11 4.45
N THR A 103 13.85 5.88 4.16
CA THR A 103 12.75 6.68 4.73
C THR A 103 12.22 6.07 6.01
N ALA A 104 11.81 6.91 6.97
CA ALA A 104 11.18 6.42 8.19
C ALA A 104 9.90 5.64 7.90
N ARG A 105 9.16 6.03 6.84
CA ARG A 105 7.94 5.35 6.38
C ARG A 105 8.21 3.90 5.96
N LYS A 106 9.23 3.66 5.13
CA LYS A 106 9.58 2.30 4.66
C LYS A 106 9.99 1.40 5.83
N SER A 107 10.83 1.89 6.73
CA SER A 107 11.21 1.14 7.93
C SER A 107 10.04 0.92 8.90
N ALA A 108 9.13 1.88 9.04
CA ALA A 108 7.91 1.73 9.84
C ALA A 108 6.96 0.67 9.27
N ILE A 109 6.79 0.64 7.94
CA ILE A 109 6.04 -0.40 7.21
C ILE A 109 6.62 -1.78 7.48
N ASN A 110 7.93 -1.94 7.33
CA ASN A 110 8.61 -3.20 7.60
C ASN A 110 8.40 -3.66 9.06
N LEU A 111 8.61 -2.76 10.02
CA LEU A 111 8.37 -3.05 11.43
C LEU A 111 6.91 -3.44 11.69
N LEU A 112 5.94 -2.78 11.05
CA LEU A 112 4.52 -3.12 11.16
C LEU A 112 4.24 -4.55 10.69
N GLY A 113 4.79 -4.96 9.54
CA GLY A 113 4.69 -6.31 9.01
C GLY A 113 5.26 -7.36 9.98
N VAL A 114 6.47 -7.11 10.51
CA VAL A 114 7.10 -7.97 11.54
C VAL A 114 6.22 -8.11 12.78
N ILE A 115 5.66 -7.01 13.28
CA ILE A 115 4.77 -7.04 14.43
C ILE A 115 3.49 -7.84 14.09
N ALA A 116 2.90 -7.64 12.91
CA ALA A 116 1.64 -8.28 12.53
C ALA A 116 1.71 -9.80 12.44
N LEU A 117 2.82 -10.33 11.93
CA LEU A 117 3.07 -11.77 11.82
C LEU A 117 3.47 -12.40 13.16
N SER A 118 3.82 -11.59 14.17
CA SER A 118 4.19 -12.10 15.48
C SER A 118 3.00 -12.77 16.19
N LYS A 119 3.29 -13.88 16.87
CA LYS A 119 2.28 -14.65 17.62
C LYS A 119 1.71 -13.79 18.75
N GLY A 120 0.38 -13.71 18.81
CA GLY A 120 -0.29 -13.05 19.91
C GLY A 120 -0.08 -13.77 21.25
N PRO A 121 -0.38 -13.13 22.38
CA PRO A 121 -0.47 -13.81 23.66
C PRO A 121 -1.40 -15.02 23.52
N PRO A 122 -1.10 -16.18 24.13
CA PRO A 122 -1.99 -17.33 24.05
C PRO A 122 -3.37 -16.92 24.57
N VAL A 123 -4.37 -16.92 23.68
CA VAL A 123 -5.76 -16.65 24.04
C VAL A 123 -6.23 -17.85 24.86
N VAL A 124 -6.01 -17.80 26.17
CA VAL A 124 -6.56 -18.79 27.10
C VAL A 124 -8.05 -18.51 27.16
N SER A 125 -8.81 -19.16 26.28
CA SER A 125 -10.26 -19.23 26.44
C SER A 125 -10.56 -19.73 27.87
N ALA A 126 -11.19 -18.89 28.67
CA ALA A 126 -11.57 -19.18 30.05
C ALA A 126 -12.74 -20.17 30.09
N ALA A 127 -12.54 -21.37 29.55
CA ALA A 127 -13.44 -22.51 29.68
C ALA A 127 -12.71 -23.79 29.25
N SER A 128 -11.96 -24.40 30.18
CA SER A 128 -12.04 -25.85 30.47
C SER A 128 -10.84 -26.30 31.32
N LYS A 129 -11.11 -26.58 32.60
CA LYS A 129 -10.27 -27.46 33.42
C LYS A 129 -10.31 -28.87 32.82
N ARG A 130 -9.13 -29.38 32.45
CA ARG A 130 -8.72 -30.80 32.25
C ARG A 130 -9.67 -31.71 31.45
N LYS A 131 -9.21 -32.16 30.28
CA LYS A 131 -9.18 -33.60 29.95
C LYS A 131 -8.04 -33.92 28.97
N LYS A 132 -7.27 -34.93 29.32
CA LYS A 132 -6.13 -35.48 28.58
C LYS A 132 -6.65 -36.23 27.34
N GLY A 133 -6.15 -35.85 26.17
CA GLY A 133 -6.33 -36.58 24.90
C GLY A 133 -7.35 -35.95 23.97
N ASP A 134 -6.88 -35.19 22.97
CA ASP A 134 -7.14 -35.48 21.55
C ASP A 134 -6.24 -34.57 20.67
N LYS A 135 -5.58 -35.14 19.66
CA LYS A 135 -4.84 -34.40 18.63
C LYS A 135 -5.83 -34.07 17.51
N SER A 136 -6.62 -33.02 17.65
CA SER A 136 -7.46 -32.54 16.55
C SER A 136 -7.67 -31.03 16.58
N LYS A 137 -7.41 -30.41 15.42
CA LYS A 137 -7.60 -28.99 15.03
C LYS A 137 -6.89 -27.93 15.89
N ARG A 138 -5.76 -27.41 15.36
CA ARG A 138 -5.19 -26.11 15.73
C ARG A 138 -6.28 -25.04 15.63
N LYS A 139 -6.91 -24.71 16.76
CA LYS A 139 -7.71 -23.50 16.91
C LYS A 139 -6.69 -22.36 16.88
N GLY A 140 -6.70 -21.59 15.79
CA GLY A 140 -5.63 -20.69 15.39
C GLY A 140 -5.18 -19.76 16.52
N GLU A 141 -3.87 -19.72 16.77
CA GLU A 141 -3.28 -18.66 17.57
C GLU A 141 -3.54 -17.34 16.83
N SER A 142 -4.28 -16.41 17.42
CA SER A 142 -4.48 -15.08 16.84
C SER A 142 -3.15 -14.33 16.81
N SER A 143 -2.83 -13.71 15.67
CA SER A 143 -1.62 -12.90 15.55
C SER A 143 -1.82 -11.52 16.17
N ILE A 144 -0.74 -10.78 16.41
CA ILE A 144 -0.83 -9.37 16.82
C ILE A 144 -1.50 -8.53 15.72
N GLY A 145 -1.36 -8.92 14.44
CA GLY A 145 -2.10 -8.34 13.33
C GLY A 145 -3.61 -8.31 13.59
N GLU A 146 -4.19 -9.47 13.91
CA GLU A 146 -5.63 -9.60 14.21
C GLU A 146 -6.03 -8.94 15.53
N LEU A 147 -5.19 -9.07 16.58
CA LEU A 147 -5.55 -8.67 17.94
C LEU A 147 -5.37 -7.16 18.20
N LEU A 148 -4.43 -6.52 17.52
CA LEU A 148 -4.02 -5.14 17.80
C LEU A 148 -4.07 -4.25 16.57
N ILE A 149 -3.41 -4.65 15.48
CA ILE A 149 -3.20 -3.75 14.33
C ILE A 149 -4.52 -3.50 13.58
N ILE A 150 -5.25 -4.54 13.20
CA ILE A 150 -6.53 -4.40 12.49
C ILE A 150 -7.55 -3.59 13.33
N PRO A 151 -7.76 -3.88 14.63
CA PRO A 151 -8.58 -3.04 15.50
C PRO A 151 -8.09 -1.59 15.60
N PHE A 152 -6.78 -1.35 15.65
CA PHE A 152 -6.22 0.00 15.68
C PHE A 152 -6.56 0.78 14.40
N LEU A 153 -6.33 0.18 13.23
CA LEU A 153 -6.61 0.80 11.93
C LEU A 153 -8.10 1.06 11.72
N SER A 154 -8.98 0.23 12.31
CA SER A 154 -10.44 0.38 12.20
C SER A 154 -10.99 1.64 12.86
N LYS A 155 -10.21 2.29 13.75
CA LYS A 155 -10.60 3.53 14.44
C LYS A 155 -10.71 4.73 13.49
N PHE A 156 -10.06 4.67 12.33
CA PHE A 156 -10.01 5.75 11.36
C PHE A 156 -11.08 5.52 10.29
N PRO A 157 -12.16 6.32 10.22
CA PRO A 157 -13.20 6.12 9.20
C PRO A 157 -12.68 6.48 7.80
N VAL A 158 -13.37 5.99 6.76
CA VAL A 158 -13.18 6.48 5.39
C VAL A 158 -13.48 8.00 5.39
N PRO A 159 -12.63 8.84 4.77
CA PRO A 159 -12.85 10.28 4.67
C PRO A 159 -14.20 10.63 4.07
N SER A 160 -14.73 11.79 4.46
CA SER A 160 -15.95 12.33 3.86
C SER A 160 -15.66 12.90 2.47
N HIS A 161 -16.73 13.10 1.71
CA HIS A 161 -16.67 13.67 0.37
C HIS A 161 -16.03 15.07 0.36
N GLY A 162 -15.07 15.29 -0.55
CA GLY A 162 -14.44 16.59 -0.77
C GLY A 162 -13.52 17.08 0.36
N GLU A 163 -13.05 16.18 1.23
CA GLU A 163 -12.03 16.53 2.21
C GLU A 163 -10.68 16.80 1.54
N ASP A 164 -10.03 17.89 1.95
CA ASP A 164 -8.73 18.32 1.44
C ASP A 164 -7.57 17.42 1.92
N ALA A 165 -6.49 17.36 1.15
CA ALA A 165 -5.27 16.61 1.46
C ALA A 165 -4.60 17.05 2.77
N SER A 166 -4.73 18.33 3.15
CA SER A 166 -4.23 18.85 4.43
C SER A 166 -5.08 18.44 5.63
N SER A 167 -6.28 17.88 5.40
CA SER A 167 -7.17 17.47 6.47
C SER A 167 -6.61 16.27 7.24
N LYS A 168 -6.81 16.28 8.57
CA LYS A 168 -6.31 15.19 9.41
C LYS A 168 -6.94 13.84 9.08
N ALA A 169 -8.16 13.84 8.54
CA ALA A 169 -8.87 12.64 8.13
C ALA A 169 -8.22 12.02 6.88
N VAL A 170 -7.95 12.78 5.82
CA VAL A 170 -7.21 12.30 4.64
C VAL A 170 -5.81 11.84 5.02
N GLN A 171 -5.07 12.63 5.80
CA GLN A 171 -3.70 12.27 6.20
C GLN A 171 -3.62 10.97 7.00
N ASN A 172 -4.53 10.79 7.96
CA ASN A 172 -4.60 9.55 8.73
C ASN A 172 -5.07 8.39 7.86
N TYR A 173 -6.01 8.61 6.94
CA TYR A 173 -6.50 7.54 6.08
C TYR A 173 -5.46 7.07 5.08
N PHE A 174 -4.64 7.99 4.55
CA PHE A 174 -3.44 7.62 3.79
C PHE A 174 -2.52 6.71 4.62
N GLY A 175 -2.29 7.04 5.88
CA GLY A 175 -1.52 6.18 6.80
C GLY A 175 -2.16 4.80 7.02
N VAL A 176 -3.49 4.70 7.02
CA VAL A 176 -4.21 3.42 7.05
C VAL A 176 -3.96 2.61 5.78
N LEU A 177 -3.99 3.24 4.61
CA LEU A 177 -3.70 2.59 3.33
C LEU A 177 -2.25 2.10 3.31
N MET A 178 -1.28 2.95 3.67
CA MET A 178 0.13 2.55 3.78
C MET A 178 0.34 1.38 4.74
N ALA A 179 -0.40 1.37 5.86
CA ALA A 179 -0.39 0.25 6.79
C ALA A 179 -0.91 -1.05 6.13
N TYR A 180 -1.98 -1.01 5.34
CA TYR A 180 -2.47 -2.19 4.63
C TYR A 180 -1.45 -2.71 3.60
N GLY A 181 -0.77 -1.82 2.86
CA GLY A 181 0.33 -2.21 1.97
C GLY A 181 1.46 -2.92 2.73
N GLY A 182 1.82 -2.40 3.92
CA GLY A 182 2.81 -3.04 4.80
C GLY A 182 2.38 -4.35 5.46
N LEU A 183 1.11 -4.74 5.30
CA LEU A 183 0.54 -5.97 5.84
C LEU A 183 0.36 -7.04 4.75
N GLN A 184 0.98 -6.89 3.57
CA GLN A 184 0.80 -7.79 2.43
C GLN A 184 0.94 -9.28 2.79
N ASP A 185 2.03 -9.68 3.44
CA ASP A 185 2.25 -11.07 3.88
C ASP A 185 1.14 -11.55 4.82
N PHE A 186 0.80 -10.73 5.81
CA PHE A 186 -0.26 -11.03 6.79
C PHE A 186 -1.64 -11.16 6.13
N LEU A 187 -1.97 -10.26 5.19
CA LEU A 187 -3.24 -10.24 4.47
C LEU A 187 -3.34 -11.37 3.44
N THR A 188 -2.21 -11.77 2.86
CA THR A 188 -2.16 -12.90 1.92
C THR A 188 -2.54 -14.22 2.60
N GLU A 189 -2.14 -14.41 3.87
CA GLU A 189 -2.56 -15.56 4.68
C GLU A 189 -4.04 -15.48 5.14
N LYS A 190 -4.66 -14.29 5.04
CA LYS A 190 -5.97 -13.98 5.63
C LYS A 190 -6.98 -13.51 4.58
N LYS A 191 -7.21 -14.32 3.56
CA LYS A 191 -8.07 -14.00 2.40
C LYS A 191 -9.44 -13.39 2.76
N ASP A 192 -10.16 -13.94 3.74
CA ASP A 192 -11.48 -13.42 4.15
C ASP A 192 -11.40 -12.00 4.73
N LEU A 193 -10.34 -11.71 5.49
CA LEU A 193 -10.07 -10.37 6.02
C LEU A 193 -9.72 -9.42 4.87
N THR A 194 -8.86 -9.84 3.95
CA THR A 194 -8.45 -9.08 2.76
C THR A 194 -9.66 -8.67 1.91
N VAL A 195 -10.56 -9.61 1.62
CA VAL A 195 -11.80 -9.34 0.89
C VAL A 195 -12.66 -8.30 1.61
N THR A 196 -12.80 -8.45 2.94
CA THR A 196 -13.60 -7.53 3.76
C THR A 196 -13.00 -6.12 3.78
N LEU A 197 -11.67 -6.00 3.90
CA LEU A 197 -10.96 -4.73 3.89
C LEU A 197 -11.11 -4.04 2.54
N ILE A 198 -10.86 -4.75 1.43
CA ILE A 198 -10.97 -4.18 0.09
C ILE A 198 -12.39 -3.65 -0.15
N ARG A 199 -13.41 -4.45 0.16
CA ARG A 199 -14.81 -4.07 -0.03
C ARG A 199 -15.24 -2.88 0.82
N ASN A 200 -14.86 -2.84 2.10
CA ASN A 200 -15.41 -1.87 3.04
C ASN A 200 -14.53 -0.65 3.28
N ARG A 201 -13.27 -0.69 2.84
CA ARG A 201 -12.24 0.32 3.16
C ARG A 201 -11.55 0.88 1.94
N ILE A 202 -11.36 0.09 0.89
CA ILE A 202 -10.65 0.55 -0.32
C ILE A 202 -11.64 0.96 -1.41
N LEU A 203 -12.55 0.06 -1.82
CA LEU A 203 -13.53 0.34 -2.88
C LEU A 203 -14.40 1.58 -2.65
N PRO A 204 -14.82 1.95 -1.41
CA PRO A 204 -15.59 3.16 -1.19
C PRO A 204 -14.88 4.44 -1.63
N LEU A 205 -13.53 4.47 -1.69
CA LEU A 205 -12.78 5.64 -2.14
C LEU A 205 -13.09 6.02 -3.59
N TYR A 206 -13.30 5.04 -4.47
CA TYR A 206 -13.63 5.28 -5.88
C TYR A 206 -15.08 5.78 -6.09
N SER A 207 -15.88 5.83 -5.03
CA SER A 207 -17.22 6.40 -5.05
C SER A 207 -17.29 7.80 -4.43
N LEU A 208 -16.18 8.32 -3.89
CA LEU A 208 -16.06 9.70 -3.43
C LEU A 208 -15.71 10.59 -4.64
N ASP A 209 -16.44 11.68 -4.83
CA ASP A 209 -16.28 12.56 -6.00
C ASP A 209 -16.40 14.06 -5.64
N PRO A 210 -15.32 14.75 -5.24
CA PRO A 210 -13.94 14.35 -5.48
C PRO A 210 -13.36 13.51 -4.34
N CYS A 211 -12.49 12.56 -4.71
CA CYS A 211 -11.58 11.86 -3.79
C CYS A 211 -10.17 12.41 -3.96
N SER A 212 -9.43 12.50 -2.86
CA SER A 212 -8.02 12.87 -2.88
C SER A 212 -7.18 11.92 -3.78
N PRO A 213 -6.40 12.44 -4.76
CA PRO A 213 -5.55 11.63 -5.63
C PRO A 213 -4.48 10.82 -4.88
N TYR A 214 -3.99 11.34 -3.74
CA TYR A 214 -3.10 10.60 -2.83
C TYR A 214 -3.75 9.30 -2.35
N LEU A 215 -5.05 9.33 -2.00
CA LEU A 215 -5.76 8.15 -1.53
C LEU A 215 -6.05 7.17 -2.67
N ILE A 216 -6.46 7.66 -3.84
CA ILE A 216 -6.76 6.80 -4.99
C ILE A 216 -5.48 6.10 -5.50
N SER A 217 -4.36 6.82 -5.60
CA SER A 217 -3.10 6.22 -6.04
C SER A 217 -2.61 5.13 -5.09
N THR A 218 -2.65 5.37 -3.77
CA THR A 218 -2.31 4.34 -2.78
C THR A 218 -3.31 3.18 -2.78
N ALA A 219 -4.60 3.44 -2.97
CA ALA A 219 -5.62 2.39 -3.10
C ALA A 219 -5.36 1.48 -4.30
N ASN A 220 -5.03 2.05 -5.46
CA ASN A 220 -4.64 1.30 -6.66
C ASN A 220 -3.43 0.41 -6.37
N TRP A 221 -2.38 0.97 -5.77
CA TRP A 221 -1.16 0.22 -5.42
C TRP A 221 -1.47 -0.97 -4.52
N ILE A 222 -2.25 -0.81 -3.45
CA ILE A 222 -2.63 -1.92 -2.55
C ILE A 222 -3.43 -2.99 -3.28
N ILE A 223 -4.33 -2.60 -4.19
CA ILE A 223 -5.08 -3.56 -5.01
C ILE A 223 -4.14 -4.39 -5.86
N GLY A 224 -3.12 -3.78 -6.49
CA GLY A 224 -2.08 -4.49 -7.22
C GLY A 224 -1.32 -5.48 -6.33
N GLN A 225 -0.83 -5.01 -5.18
CA GLN A 225 -0.09 -5.85 -4.22
C GLN A 225 -0.88 -7.06 -3.69
N LEU A 226 -2.21 -6.95 -3.66
CA LEU A 226 -3.10 -8.00 -3.16
C LEU A 226 -3.86 -8.73 -4.28
N ALA A 227 -3.51 -8.50 -5.55
CA ALA A 227 -4.24 -9.02 -6.71
C ALA A 227 -4.43 -10.55 -6.67
N LEU A 228 -3.38 -11.28 -6.28
CA LEU A 228 -3.39 -12.75 -6.13
C LEU A 228 -4.39 -13.28 -5.08
N CYS A 229 -4.85 -12.41 -4.18
CA CYS A 229 -5.79 -12.74 -3.11
C CYS A 229 -7.24 -12.41 -3.46
N LEU A 230 -7.48 -11.76 -4.60
CA LEU A 230 -8.80 -11.28 -4.97
C LEU A 230 -9.67 -12.41 -5.52
N PRO A 231 -10.91 -12.57 -5.01
CA PRO A 231 -11.88 -13.46 -5.61
C PRO A 231 -12.38 -12.88 -6.93
N GLU A 232 -12.60 -13.75 -7.92
CA GLU A 232 -13.10 -13.41 -9.26
C GLU A 232 -14.37 -12.55 -9.20
N ALA A 233 -15.26 -12.82 -8.24
CA ALA A 233 -16.51 -12.08 -8.04
C ALA A 233 -16.34 -10.57 -7.77
N MET A 234 -15.16 -10.12 -7.32
CA MET A 234 -14.86 -8.69 -7.13
C MET A 234 -14.01 -8.09 -8.24
N SER A 235 -13.36 -8.92 -9.07
CA SER A 235 -12.37 -8.46 -10.04
C SER A 235 -12.97 -7.51 -11.08
N THR A 236 -14.23 -7.70 -11.49
CA THR A 236 -14.91 -6.79 -12.42
C THR A 236 -15.12 -5.40 -11.81
N ASP A 237 -15.60 -5.32 -10.57
CA ASP A 237 -15.83 -4.03 -9.90
C ASP A 237 -14.52 -3.29 -9.64
N ILE A 238 -13.49 -4.03 -9.24
CA ILE A 238 -12.13 -3.52 -9.06
C ILE A 238 -11.57 -3.02 -10.39
N TYR A 239 -11.65 -3.82 -11.45
CA TYR A 239 -11.18 -3.43 -12.79
C TYR A 239 -11.87 -2.16 -13.28
N ASN A 240 -13.19 -2.04 -13.12
CA ASN A 240 -13.93 -0.84 -13.50
C ASN A 240 -13.46 0.40 -12.71
N SER A 241 -13.15 0.23 -11.42
CA SER A 241 -12.62 1.29 -10.56
C SER A 241 -11.21 1.72 -11.00
N LEU A 242 -10.35 0.75 -11.34
CA LEU A 242 -9.01 1.01 -11.87
C LEU A 242 -9.05 1.66 -13.26
N MET A 243 -9.98 1.26 -14.14
CA MET A 243 -10.17 1.89 -15.45
C MET A 243 -10.56 3.36 -15.35
N LYS A 244 -11.40 3.72 -14.36
CA LYS A 244 -11.71 5.12 -14.05
C LYS A 244 -10.47 5.89 -13.60
N ALA A 245 -9.67 5.29 -12.71
CA ALA A 245 -8.42 5.89 -12.24
C ALA A 245 -7.38 6.06 -13.37
N LEU A 246 -7.23 5.05 -14.24
CA LEU A 246 -6.34 5.11 -15.41
C LEU A 246 -6.75 6.19 -16.42
N SER A 247 -8.05 6.47 -16.48
CA SER A 247 -8.62 7.48 -17.39
C SER A 247 -8.68 8.88 -16.78
N MET A 248 -8.33 9.05 -15.49
CA MET A 248 -8.41 10.31 -14.77
C MET A 248 -7.57 11.39 -15.46
N GLU A 249 -8.19 12.55 -15.71
CA GLU A 249 -7.51 13.70 -16.32
C GLU A 249 -6.82 14.54 -15.24
N ASP A 250 -5.79 15.26 -15.65
CA ASP A 250 -5.10 16.18 -14.75
C ASP A 250 -6.03 17.35 -14.42
N ASP A 251 -5.90 17.85 -13.19
CA ASP A 251 -6.50 19.13 -12.80
C ASP A 251 -5.50 20.26 -13.10
N GLU A 252 -5.97 21.50 -13.23
CA GLU A 252 -5.11 22.66 -13.57
C GLU A 252 -3.93 22.82 -12.60
N ASP A 253 -4.11 22.39 -11.35
CA ASP A 253 -3.13 22.54 -10.26
C ASP A 253 -2.51 21.20 -9.78
N LEU A 254 -2.93 20.04 -10.32
CA LEU A 254 -2.50 18.75 -9.78
C LEU A 254 -2.46 17.64 -10.84
N THR A 255 -1.26 17.09 -11.06
CA THR A 255 -1.08 15.92 -11.92
C THR A 255 -1.73 14.67 -11.32
N CYS A 256 -2.48 13.95 -12.15
CA CYS A 256 -3.03 12.63 -11.86
C CYS A 256 -2.14 11.49 -12.35
N TYR A 257 -0.90 11.78 -12.76
CA TYR A 257 0.07 10.78 -13.19
C TYR A 257 0.24 9.62 -12.17
N PRO A 258 0.48 9.83 -10.86
CA PRO A 258 0.63 8.71 -9.92
C PRO A 258 -0.63 7.86 -9.79
N VAL A 259 -1.81 8.46 -9.97
CA VAL A 259 -3.09 7.73 -9.99
C VAL A 259 -3.13 6.81 -11.20
N ARG A 260 -2.76 7.30 -12.38
CA ARG A 260 -2.73 6.53 -13.63
C ARG A 260 -1.67 5.43 -13.60
N ALA A 261 -0.46 5.75 -13.15
CA ALA A 261 0.65 4.83 -12.98
C ALA A 261 0.30 3.66 -12.05
N SER A 262 -0.20 3.96 -10.85
CA SER A 262 -0.62 2.93 -9.89
C SER A 262 -1.81 2.10 -10.39
N ALA A 263 -2.78 2.70 -11.09
CA ALA A 263 -3.87 1.98 -11.71
C ALA A 263 -3.39 1.02 -12.80
N SER A 264 -2.44 1.48 -13.63
CA SER A 264 -1.78 0.69 -14.68
C SER A 264 -1.13 -0.56 -14.10
N GLY A 265 -0.30 -0.39 -13.05
CA GLY A 265 0.34 -1.50 -12.35
C GLY A 265 -0.67 -2.49 -11.75
N ALA A 266 -1.73 -1.99 -11.09
CA ALA A 266 -2.77 -2.85 -10.53
C ALA A 266 -3.57 -3.63 -11.59
N ILE A 267 -3.82 -3.03 -12.77
CA ILE A 267 -4.46 -3.72 -13.89
C ILE A 267 -3.54 -4.81 -14.45
N ALA A 268 -2.24 -4.53 -14.58
CA ALA A 268 -1.25 -5.52 -15.02
C ALA A 268 -1.27 -6.74 -14.07
N GLU A 269 -1.21 -6.50 -12.77
CA GLU A 269 -1.28 -7.55 -11.74
C GLU A 269 -2.58 -8.37 -11.82
N LEU A 270 -3.73 -7.73 -12.00
CA LEU A 270 -5.00 -8.46 -12.20
C LEU A 270 -4.93 -9.40 -13.41
N ILE A 271 -4.40 -8.92 -14.54
CA ILE A 271 -4.31 -9.65 -15.79
C ILE A 271 -3.34 -10.84 -15.65
N GLU A 272 -2.19 -10.63 -15.02
CA GLU A 272 -1.20 -11.69 -14.76
C GLU A 272 -1.75 -12.76 -13.82
N ASN A 273 -2.60 -12.36 -12.87
CA ASN A 273 -3.31 -13.26 -11.97
C ASN A 273 -4.60 -13.85 -12.57
N GLY A 274 -4.75 -13.78 -13.90
CA GLY A 274 -5.76 -14.53 -14.66
C GLY A 274 -7.09 -13.80 -14.89
N TYR A 275 -7.21 -12.53 -14.50
CA TYR A 275 -8.37 -11.73 -14.86
C TYR A 275 -8.37 -11.43 -16.37
N ALA A 276 -9.50 -11.66 -17.02
CA ALA A 276 -9.69 -11.32 -18.42
C ALA A 276 -10.64 -10.12 -18.55
N PRO A 277 -10.11 -8.91 -18.84
CA PRO A 277 -10.92 -7.76 -19.18
C PRO A 277 -12.04 -8.10 -20.18
N PRO A 278 -13.27 -7.63 -19.93
CA PRO A 278 -14.39 -7.85 -20.85
C PRO A 278 -14.20 -7.08 -22.16
N ASP A 279 -13.59 -5.89 -22.09
CA ASP A 279 -13.28 -5.03 -23.24
C ASP A 279 -11.81 -4.62 -23.24
N TRP A 280 -11.00 -5.38 -23.98
CA TRP A 280 -9.58 -5.10 -24.16
C TRP A 280 -9.32 -3.89 -25.07
N VAL A 281 -10.25 -3.56 -25.96
CA VAL A 281 -10.09 -2.43 -26.88
C VAL A 281 -10.20 -1.13 -26.11
N ALA A 282 -11.17 -1.04 -25.19
CA ALA A 282 -11.31 0.11 -24.30
C ALA A 282 -10.03 0.34 -23.47
N LEU A 283 -9.44 -0.73 -22.91
CA LEU A 283 -8.15 -0.65 -22.20
C LEU A 283 -7.04 -0.09 -23.10
N LEU A 284 -6.88 -0.65 -24.30
CA LEU A 284 -5.84 -0.22 -25.24
C LEU A 284 -6.02 1.23 -25.70
N GLN A 285 -7.26 1.66 -25.95
CA GLN A 285 -7.53 3.04 -26.36
C GLN A 285 -7.10 4.04 -25.28
N VAL A 286 -7.40 3.74 -24.01
CA VAL A 286 -6.98 4.59 -22.88
C VAL A 286 -5.44 4.62 -22.79
N VAL A 287 -4.80 3.44 -22.84
CA VAL A 287 -3.34 3.32 -22.74
C VAL A 287 -2.64 4.06 -23.88
N VAL A 288 -3.05 3.86 -25.13
CA VAL A 288 -2.39 4.49 -26.28
C VAL A 288 -2.65 6.00 -26.32
N LYS A 289 -3.86 6.47 -25.99
CA LYS A 289 -4.15 7.92 -25.86
C LYS A 289 -3.20 8.59 -24.86
N ARG A 290 -2.83 7.89 -23.80
CA ARG A 290 -1.93 8.41 -22.75
C ARG A 290 -0.46 8.31 -23.13
N ILE A 291 -0.03 7.24 -23.78
CA ILE A 291 1.35 7.13 -24.32
C ILE A 291 1.67 8.24 -25.34
N SER A 292 0.68 8.74 -26.07
CA SER A 292 0.88 9.88 -26.99
C SER A 292 1.06 11.24 -26.30
N THR A 293 1.09 11.29 -24.96
CA THR A 293 1.37 12.52 -24.20
C THR A 293 2.87 12.68 -23.94
N GLU A 294 3.35 13.91 -23.70
CA GLU A 294 4.79 14.23 -23.62
C GLU A 294 5.49 13.75 -22.33
N ASP A 295 4.81 13.01 -21.45
CA ASP A 295 5.41 12.48 -20.21
C ASP A 295 6.11 11.13 -20.48
N GLU A 296 7.45 11.16 -20.50
CA GLU A 296 8.28 9.98 -20.76
C GLU A 296 8.15 8.90 -19.67
N ASN A 297 7.98 9.31 -18.41
CA ASN A 297 7.93 8.37 -17.28
C ASN A 297 6.57 7.68 -17.21
N GLU A 298 5.48 8.42 -17.43
CA GLU A 298 4.15 7.83 -17.60
C GLU A 298 4.11 6.88 -18.80
N SER A 299 4.68 7.31 -19.92
CA SER A 299 4.75 6.48 -21.13
C SER A 299 5.48 5.16 -20.87
N ALA A 300 6.60 5.17 -20.14
CA ALA A 300 7.34 3.96 -19.80
C ALA A 300 6.49 2.95 -19.00
N LEU A 301 5.75 3.41 -17.98
CA LEU A 301 4.88 2.55 -17.17
C LEU A 301 3.68 2.01 -17.98
N LEU A 302 3.13 2.81 -18.88
CA LEU A 302 2.04 2.38 -19.76
C LEU A 302 2.52 1.38 -20.82
N PHE A 303 3.76 1.52 -21.30
CA PHE A 303 4.39 0.52 -22.16
C PHE A 303 4.58 -0.82 -21.45
N GLN A 304 4.87 -0.83 -20.14
CA GLN A 304 4.94 -2.06 -19.35
C GLN A 304 3.58 -2.77 -19.31
N LEU A 305 2.50 -2.05 -19.00
CA LEU A 305 1.14 -2.61 -19.03
C LEU A 305 0.78 -3.14 -20.42
N LEU A 306 1.10 -2.40 -21.47
CA LEU A 306 0.90 -2.84 -22.85
C LEU A 306 1.68 -4.15 -23.12
N GLY A 307 2.92 -4.25 -22.66
CA GLY A 307 3.72 -5.47 -22.70
C GLY A 307 3.01 -6.65 -22.06
N THR A 308 2.48 -6.49 -20.84
CA THR A 308 1.70 -7.52 -20.12
C THR A 308 0.46 -7.95 -20.91
N VAL A 309 -0.32 -6.99 -21.43
CA VAL A 309 -1.53 -7.26 -22.25
C VAL A 309 -1.18 -8.11 -23.48
N VAL A 310 -0.11 -7.72 -24.18
CA VAL A 310 0.36 -8.40 -25.39
C VAL A 310 0.87 -9.82 -25.09
N MET A 311 1.58 -10.00 -23.97
CA MET A 311 2.09 -11.30 -23.53
C MET A 311 0.96 -12.28 -23.18
N VAL A 312 -0.06 -11.83 -22.46
CA VAL A 312 -1.21 -12.67 -22.06
C VAL A 312 -2.12 -13.00 -23.25
N LYS A 313 -2.23 -12.10 -24.24
CA LYS A 313 -3.02 -12.37 -25.45
C LYS A 313 -2.17 -12.24 -26.73
N LYS A 314 -1.55 -13.35 -27.15
CA LYS A 314 -0.82 -13.46 -28.44
C LYS A 314 -1.56 -12.95 -29.68
N ARG A 315 -2.90 -12.93 -29.67
CA ARG A 315 -3.75 -12.45 -30.78
C ARG A 315 -3.87 -10.92 -30.86
N PHE A 316 -3.45 -10.19 -29.81
CA PHE A 316 -3.50 -8.73 -29.75
C PHE A 316 -2.35 -8.02 -30.45
N TRP A 317 -1.26 -8.73 -30.80
CA TRP A 317 -0.19 -8.17 -31.65
C TRP A 317 -0.73 -7.56 -32.95
N LEU A 318 -1.73 -8.19 -33.56
CA LEU A 318 -2.38 -7.70 -34.79
C LEU A 318 -3.24 -6.46 -34.54
N ILE A 319 -4.00 -6.43 -33.44
CA ILE A 319 -4.87 -5.30 -33.07
C ILE A 319 -4.04 -4.10 -32.64
N PHE A 320 -2.94 -4.32 -31.92
CA PHE A 320 -1.99 -3.28 -31.53
C PHE A 320 -1.33 -2.65 -32.77
N LEU A 321 -0.88 -3.47 -33.73
CA LEU A 321 -0.38 -2.96 -35.01
C LEU A 321 -1.42 -2.09 -35.73
N GLU A 322 -2.68 -2.52 -35.74
CA GLU A 322 -3.78 -1.81 -36.40
C GLU A 322 -4.13 -0.49 -35.69
N LEU A 323 -4.09 -0.45 -34.36
CA LEU A 323 -4.27 0.77 -33.55
C LEU A 323 -3.10 1.76 -33.74
N CYS A 324 -1.85 1.28 -33.74
CA CYS A 324 -0.69 2.13 -34.01
C CYS A 324 -0.65 2.68 -35.44
N LEU A 325 -1.25 1.96 -36.41
CA LEU A 325 -1.34 2.41 -37.80
C LEU A 325 -2.53 3.35 -38.06
N THR A 326 -3.51 3.42 -37.15
CA THR A 326 -4.72 4.24 -37.31
C THR A 326 -4.73 5.50 -36.45
N LEU A 327 -3.88 5.59 -35.43
CA LEU A 327 -3.69 6.82 -34.66
C LEU A 327 -2.68 7.73 -35.37
N PRO A 328 -2.99 9.03 -35.54
CA PRO A 328 -2.03 9.98 -36.07
C PRO A 328 -0.89 10.11 -35.05
N ILE A 329 0.28 9.58 -35.41
CA ILE A 329 1.52 9.88 -34.69
C ILE A 329 1.80 11.38 -34.93
N PRO A 330 1.97 12.19 -33.87
CA PRO A 330 2.36 13.60 -34.01
C PRO A 330 3.69 13.78 -34.76
#